data_AF-A0A960Z0T4-F1
#
_entry.id   AF-A0A960Z0T4-F1
#
_cell.length_a   1.000
_cell.length_b   1.000
_cell.length_c   1.000
_cell.angle_alpha   90.00
_cell.angle_beta   90.00
_cell.angle_gamma   90.00
#
_symmetry.space_group_name_H-M   'P 1'
#
loop_
_entity.id
_entity.type
_entity.pdbx_description
1 polymer ?
#
loop_
_entity_poly.entity_id
_entity_poly.type
_entity_poly.pdbx_seq_one_letter_code
_entity_poly.pdbx_strand_id
1 'polypeptide(L)'
;MRTCERRPTRIGLGLAALAVVLAAGCAKQAPPVATGPAVPPADERIIEHTVGPGETLARIADNYYGDPDRFRQIASDNGLSDPGRIVPGSVLRLRFDADEWDGARRRATALQAYNRGVDLMANERVGEAERQFKLALEAAPELRAARYNLALVHLKRGRNDRALALLEELTAERPTDADFLFAHGNALFQAARFDEAANRFAAALDQRPDFKRAAFGLARSYQEGGHRDQAMAAWGAYLKLDDSSSWAATARRNLRKLQDETGQ
;
A
#
# COMPACT_ATOMS: atom_id res chain seq x y z
N MET A 1 12.27 56.65 3.89
CA MET A 1 13.26 57.70 4.19
C MET A 1 14.43 57.01 4.88
N ARG A 2 15.60 56.94 4.22
CA ARG A 2 16.92 57.50 4.67
C ARG A 2 17.34 57.00 6.06
N THR A 3 18.50 56.40 6.33
CA THR A 3 19.80 56.34 5.64
C THR A 3 20.68 55.32 6.35
N CYS A 4 21.64 54.77 5.60
CA CYS A 4 22.81 54.02 6.06
C CYS A 4 23.80 54.95 6.77
N GLU A 5 24.47 54.52 7.85
CA GLU A 5 25.80 55.02 8.19
C GLU A 5 26.61 54.03 9.05
N ARG A 6 27.85 53.79 8.60
CA ARG A 6 28.91 53.02 9.26
C ARG A 6 29.71 53.94 10.20
N ARG A 7 30.31 53.41 11.27
CA ARG A 7 31.79 53.23 11.36
C ARG A 7 32.26 52.60 12.69
N PRO A 8 33.49 52.02 12.71
CA PRO A 8 33.99 51.12 13.75
C PRO A 8 35.04 51.78 14.68
N THR A 9 35.32 51.16 15.83
CA THR A 9 36.64 51.28 16.49
C THR A 9 36.98 50.04 17.32
N ARG A 10 38.28 49.84 17.51
CA ARG A 10 39.01 48.60 17.84
C ARG A 10 39.62 48.72 19.26
N ILE A 11 39.90 47.56 19.87
CA ILE A 11 40.95 47.27 20.89
C ILE A 11 40.57 47.47 22.37
N GLY A 12 40.87 46.42 23.17
CA GLY A 12 41.12 46.51 24.61
C GLY A 12 40.97 45.18 25.35
N LEU A 13 42.06 44.43 25.54
CA LEU A 13 42.15 43.39 26.58
C LEU A 13 42.10 44.07 27.96
N GLY A 14 41.31 43.52 28.89
CA GLY A 14 41.34 43.93 30.30
C GLY A 14 40.56 42.93 31.18
N LEU A 15 41.27 42.29 32.11
CA LEU A 15 40.73 41.40 33.13
C LEU A 15 39.78 42.12 34.11
N ALA A 16 38.90 41.32 34.70
CA ALA A 16 38.22 41.48 36.00
C ALA A 16 37.04 42.47 36.10
N ALA A 17 35.83 41.93 36.26
CA ALA A 17 35.05 42.08 37.48
C ALA A 17 33.77 41.24 37.42
N LEU A 18 33.55 40.50 38.48
CA LEU A 18 32.36 39.72 38.78
C LEU A 18 31.17 40.68 38.93
N ALA A 19 30.16 40.59 38.05
CA ALA A 19 28.84 41.18 38.28
C ALA A 19 27.78 40.17 37.86
N VAL A 20 27.36 39.34 38.82
CA VAL A 20 26.16 38.51 38.68
C VAL A 20 24.95 39.45 38.78
N VAL A 21 24.46 39.89 37.62
CA VAL A 21 23.13 40.50 37.53
C VAL A 21 22.15 39.37 37.28
N LEU A 22 21.35 39.02 38.29
CA LEU A 22 20.18 38.16 38.11
C LEU A 22 19.19 38.89 37.19
N ALA A 23 19.22 38.58 35.89
CA ALA A 23 18.11 38.86 35.00
C ALA A 23 17.01 37.83 35.31
N ALA A 24 15.96 38.27 36.00
CA ALA A 24 14.73 37.51 36.15
C ALA A 24 14.19 37.19 34.74
N GLY A 25 14.30 35.91 34.36
CA GLY A 25 13.77 35.43 33.10
C GLY A 25 12.25 35.51 33.10
N CYS A 26 11.69 36.40 32.28
CA CYS A 26 10.30 36.26 31.84
C CYS A 26 10.20 34.99 30.98
N ALA A 27 9.97 33.85 31.61
CA ALA A 27 9.54 32.65 30.92
C ALA A 27 8.15 32.93 30.34
N LYS A 28 8.09 33.25 29.03
CA LYS A 28 6.85 33.18 28.26
C LYS A 28 6.34 31.75 28.40
N GLN A 29 5.25 31.57 29.15
CA GLN A 29 4.53 30.31 29.20
C GLN A 29 4.23 29.90 27.75
N ALA A 30 4.65 28.69 27.39
CA ALA A 30 4.22 28.07 26.15
C ALA A 30 2.68 28.00 26.17
N PRO A 31 1.99 28.25 25.04
CA PRO A 31 0.54 28.08 24.99
C PRO A 31 0.17 26.67 25.43
N PRO A 32 -0.97 26.48 26.12
CA PRO A 32 -1.41 25.16 26.54
C PRO A 32 -1.43 24.24 25.32
N VAL A 33 -0.78 23.08 25.45
CA VAL A 33 -0.83 22.01 24.46
C VAL A 33 -2.31 21.77 24.18
N ALA A 34 -2.75 21.99 22.95
CA ALA A 34 -4.12 21.73 22.55
C ALA A 34 -4.44 20.27 22.88
N THR A 35 -5.23 20.06 23.93
CA THR A 35 -5.78 18.74 24.22
C THR A 35 -6.58 18.35 22.98
N GLY A 36 -6.24 17.22 22.37
CA GLY A 36 -7.00 16.66 21.25
C GLY A 36 -8.50 16.60 21.60
N PRO A 37 -9.38 16.44 20.59
CA PRO A 37 -10.82 16.37 20.83
C PRO A 37 -11.13 15.34 21.93
N ALA A 38 -11.98 15.70 22.88
CA ALA A 38 -12.35 14.84 24.00
C ALA A 38 -12.88 13.49 23.49
N VAL A 39 -12.45 12.38 24.10
CA VAL A 39 -12.95 11.04 23.77
C VAL A 39 -14.46 11.00 24.10
N PRO A 40 -15.33 10.59 23.16
CA PRO A 40 -16.77 10.58 23.39
C PRO A 40 -17.17 9.57 24.47
N PRO A 41 -18.33 9.76 25.12
CA PRO A 41 -18.87 8.83 26.11
C PRO A 41 -19.12 7.44 25.50
N ALA A 42 -19.23 6.42 26.36
CA ALA A 42 -19.21 5.01 25.95
C ALA A 42 -20.34 4.61 24.99
N ASP A 43 -21.49 5.25 25.10
CA ASP A 43 -22.67 5.05 24.26
C ASP A 43 -22.51 5.63 22.84
N GLU A 44 -21.56 6.55 22.65
CA GLU A 44 -21.23 7.17 21.36
C GLU A 44 -20.03 6.51 20.65
N ARG A 45 -19.25 5.66 21.35
CA ARG A 45 -18.11 4.92 20.79
C ARG A 45 -18.54 3.70 19.99
N ILE A 46 -19.34 3.95 18.96
CA ILE A 46 -19.96 2.94 18.12
C ILE A 46 -19.60 3.18 16.66
N ILE A 47 -19.18 2.13 15.98
CA ILE A 47 -19.06 2.12 14.52
C ILE A 47 -20.16 1.23 13.96
N GLU A 48 -20.93 1.76 13.04
CA GLU A 48 -21.92 0.99 12.28
C GLU A 48 -21.26 0.38 11.04
N HIS A 49 -21.48 -0.91 10.83
CA HIS A 49 -20.94 -1.65 9.71
C HIS A 49 -22.05 -2.43 9.00
N THR A 50 -22.25 -2.14 7.71
CA THR A 50 -23.17 -2.90 6.86
C THR A 50 -22.47 -4.15 6.33
N VAL A 51 -23.00 -5.32 6.68
CA VAL A 51 -22.45 -6.63 6.29
C VAL A 51 -22.47 -6.78 4.77
N GLY A 52 -21.31 -7.03 4.17
CA GLY A 52 -21.17 -7.36 2.76
C GLY A 52 -21.50 -8.82 2.40
N PRO A 53 -21.54 -9.17 1.10
CA PRO A 53 -21.65 -10.56 0.67
C PRO A 53 -20.44 -11.40 1.13
N GLY A 54 -20.70 -12.55 1.76
CA GLY A 54 -19.66 -13.51 2.16
C GLY A 54 -18.75 -13.06 3.31
N GLU A 55 -19.12 -12.01 4.06
CA GLU A 55 -18.38 -11.66 5.27
C GLU A 55 -18.65 -12.63 6.41
N THR A 56 -17.71 -12.66 7.36
CA THR A 56 -17.85 -13.38 8.62
C THR A 56 -17.63 -12.40 9.76
N LEU A 57 -18.26 -12.65 10.92
CA LEU A 57 -18.04 -11.82 12.10
C LEU A 57 -16.57 -11.82 12.54
N ALA A 58 -15.86 -12.94 12.37
CA ALA A 58 -14.42 -13.01 12.66
C ALA A 58 -13.61 -12.05 11.80
N ARG A 59 -13.94 -11.93 10.50
CA ARG A 59 -13.25 -10.98 9.62
C ARG A 59 -13.60 -9.54 9.94
N ILE A 60 -14.87 -9.26 10.29
CA ILE A 60 -15.28 -7.93 10.75
C ILE A 60 -14.56 -7.60 12.07
N ALA A 61 -14.46 -8.55 12.99
CA ALA A 61 -13.77 -8.38 14.25
C ALA A 61 -12.28 -8.04 14.05
N ASP A 62 -11.59 -8.80 13.20
CA ASP A 62 -10.20 -8.54 12.84
C ASP A 62 -10.01 -7.14 12.21
N ASN A 63 -10.89 -6.75 11.28
CA ASN A 63 -10.81 -5.46 10.60
C ASN A 63 -10.94 -4.24 11.55
N TYR A 64 -11.81 -4.32 12.57
CA TYR A 64 -12.12 -3.17 13.42
C TYR A 64 -11.44 -3.22 14.80
N TYR A 65 -11.28 -4.40 15.38
CA TYR A 65 -10.65 -4.60 16.69
C TYR A 65 -9.19 -5.04 16.57
N GLY A 66 -8.77 -5.60 15.42
CA GLY A 66 -7.45 -6.24 15.28
C GLY A 66 -7.38 -7.60 15.98
N ASP A 67 -8.54 -8.16 16.35
CA ASP A 67 -8.68 -9.43 17.03
C ASP A 67 -9.91 -10.17 16.48
N PRO A 68 -9.73 -11.28 15.73
CA PRO A 68 -10.84 -12.04 15.19
C PRO A 68 -11.73 -12.67 16.28
N ASP A 69 -11.22 -12.92 17.49
CA ASP A 69 -11.98 -13.54 18.59
C ASP A 69 -13.06 -12.63 19.19
N ARG A 70 -12.97 -11.31 18.93
CA ARG A 70 -13.99 -10.32 19.29
C ARG A 70 -15.31 -10.51 18.53
N PHE A 71 -15.38 -11.47 17.59
CA PHE A 71 -16.64 -11.84 16.91
C PHE A 71 -17.78 -12.20 17.89
N ARG A 72 -17.43 -12.79 19.04
CA ARG A 72 -18.41 -13.15 20.09
C ARG A 72 -19.04 -11.93 20.73
N GLN A 73 -18.23 -10.90 20.97
CA GLN A 73 -18.73 -9.62 21.48
C GLN A 73 -19.67 -8.98 20.45
N ILE A 74 -19.29 -8.94 19.17
CA ILE A 74 -20.14 -8.40 18.11
C ILE A 74 -21.48 -9.13 18.07
N ALA A 75 -21.47 -10.47 18.16
CA ALA A 75 -22.70 -11.26 18.19
C ALA A 75 -23.59 -10.89 19.39
N SER A 76 -23.01 -10.83 20.59
CA SER A 76 -23.72 -10.44 21.82
C SER A 76 -24.33 -9.04 21.72
N ASP A 77 -23.53 -8.06 21.29
CA ASP A 77 -23.95 -6.64 21.21
C ASP A 77 -25.06 -6.40 20.18
N ASN A 78 -25.18 -7.29 19.20
CA ASN A 78 -26.17 -7.21 18.13
C ASN A 78 -27.31 -8.23 18.28
N GLY A 79 -27.38 -8.94 19.41
CA GLY A 79 -28.44 -9.92 19.69
C GLY A 79 -28.47 -11.10 18.71
N LEU A 80 -27.31 -11.49 18.17
CA LEU A 80 -27.19 -12.60 17.22
C LEU A 80 -27.11 -13.93 17.97
N SER A 81 -28.13 -14.77 17.85
CA SER A 81 -28.16 -16.11 18.46
C SER A 81 -27.20 -17.11 17.81
N ASP A 82 -26.87 -16.92 16.53
CA ASP A 82 -25.90 -17.73 15.79
C ASP A 82 -24.87 -16.82 15.09
N PRO A 83 -23.64 -16.70 15.61
CA PRO A 83 -22.58 -15.88 15.03
C PRO A 83 -22.17 -16.28 13.60
N GLY A 84 -22.48 -17.52 13.18
CA GLY A 84 -22.21 -18.00 11.82
C GLY A 84 -23.22 -17.53 10.78
N ARG A 85 -24.36 -16.96 11.20
CA ARG A 85 -25.45 -16.53 10.33
C ARG A 85 -25.61 -15.01 10.35
N ILE A 86 -24.73 -14.31 9.64
CA ILE A 86 -24.92 -12.90 9.34
C ILE A 86 -25.50 -12.69 7.95
N VAL A 87 -26.39 -11.71 7.82
CA VAL A 87 -27.14 -11.44 6.59
C VAL A 87 -26.52 -10.22 5.89
N PRO A 88 -26.11 -10.33 4.61
CA PRO A 88 -25.68 -9.17 3.84
C PRO A 88 -26.73 -8.05 3.84
N GLY A 89 -26.30 -6.81 4.05
CA GLY A 89 -27.15 -5.63 4.19
C GLY A 89 -27.60 -5.34 5.62
N SER A 90 -27.43 -6.26 6.57
CA SER A 90 -27.67 -5.97 7.99
C SER A 90 -26.62 -5.00 8.54
N VAL A 91 -27.03 -4.14 9.47
CA VAL A 91 -26.14 -3.18 10.15
C VAL A 91 -25.75 -3.73 11.50
N LEU A 92 -24.45 -3.91 11.73
CA LEU A 92 -23.86 -4.28 13.00
C LEU A 92 -23.35 -3.04 13.72
N ARG A 93 -23.63 -2.95 15.02
CA ARG A 93 -23.08 -1.96 15.94
C ARG A 93 -21.83 -2.55 16.59
N LEU A 94 -20.69 -1.92 16.35
CA LEU A 94 -19.39 -2.31 16.90
C LEU A 94 -19.03 -1.34 18.04
N ARG A 95 -18.92 -1.83 19.27
CA ARG A 95 -18.69 -1.01 20.47
C ARG A 95 -17.22 -1.06 20.88
N PHE A 96 -16.67 0.10 21.24
CA PHE A 96 -15.26 0.24 21.63
C PHE A 96 -15.11 0.91 22.99
N ASP A 97 -14.07 0.46 23.71
CA ASP A 97 -13.62 1.15 24.90
C ASP A 97 -12.86 2.45 24.55
N ALA A 98 -12.62 3.28 25.56
CA ALA A 98 -12.04 4.61 25.36
C ALA A 98 -10.63 4.57 24.75
N ASP A 99 -9.84 3.57 25.16
CA ASP A 99 -8.49 3.29 24.70
C ASP A 99 -8.46 2.67 23.29
N GLU A 100 -9.50 1.93 22.91
CA GLU A 100 -9.62 1.30 21.58
C GLU A 100 -10.14 2.29 20.51
N TRP A 101 -10.92 3.31 20.91
CA TRP A 101 -11.72 4.15 20.01
C TRP A 101 -10.94 4.84 18.90
N ASP A 102 -9.82 5.49 19.24
CA ASP A 102 -9.04 6.22 18.24
C ASP A 102 -8.43 5.27 17.21
N GLY A 103 -8.01 4.07 17.63
CA GLY A 103 -7.52 3.02 16.74
C GLY A 103 -8.62 2.46 15.85
N ALA A 104 -9.78 2.18 16.43
CA ALA A 104 -10.96 1.69 15.71
C ALA A 104 -11.43 2.69 14.64
N ARG A 105 -11.48 3.99 14.99
CA ARG A 105 -11.85 5.06 14.03
C ARG A 105 -10.87 5.11 12.87
N ARG A 106 -9.55 5.06 13.14
CA ARG A 106 -8.53 5.04 12.08
C ARG A 106 -8.68 3.82 11.16
N ARG A 107 -8.85 2.62 11.72
CA ARG A 107 -9.08 1.40 10.93
C ARG A 107 -10.35 1.48 10.09
N ALA A 108 -11.43 2.02 10.65
CA ALA A 108 -12.69 2.22 9.93
C ALA A 108 -12.53 3.22 8.77
N THR A 109 -11.88 4.36 9.00
CA THR A 109 -11.55 5.33 7.94
C THR A 109 -10.70 4.67 6.86
N ALA A 110 -9.70 3.87 7.25
CA ALA A 110 -8.84 3.19 6.31
C ALA A 110 -9.59 2.17 5.44
N LEU A 111 -10.43 1.34 6.06
CA LEU A 111 -11.23 0.33 5.35
C LEU A 111 -12.24 0.97 4.39
N GLN A 112 -12.93 2.03 4.84
CA GLN A 112 -13.87 2.77 4.00
C GLN A 112 -13.17 3.39 2.78
N ALA A 113 -12.05 4.07 3.00
CA ALA A 113 -11.26 4.68 1.93
C ALA A 113 -10.70 3.60 0.99
N TYR A 114 -10.21 2.48 1.51
CA TYR A 114 -9.74 1.35 0.72
C TYR A 114 -10.84 0.79 -0.20
N ASN A 115 -12.01 0.45 0.36
CA ASN A 115 -13.13 -0.10 -0.40
C ASN A 115 -13.58 0.88 -1.49
N ARG A 116 -13.68 2.17 -1.16
CA ARG A 116 -14.00 3.21 -2.13
C ARG A 116 -12.95 3.29 -3.24
N GLY A 117 -11.67 3.16 -2.90
CA GLY A 117 -10.57 3.10 -3.86
C GLY A 117 -10.68 1.92 -4.83
N VAL A 118 -11.04 0.74 -4.31
CA VAL A 118 -11.27 -0.47 -5.13
C VAL A 118 -12.44 -0.26 -6.10
N ASP A 119 -13.57 0.28 -5.63
CA ASP A 119 -14.72 0.59 -6.48
C ASP A 119 -14.37 1.60 -7.57
N LEU A 120 -13.59 2.63 -7.22
CA LEU A 120 -13.13 3.63 -8.19
C LEU A 120 -12.20 3.02 -9.24
N MET A 121 -11.35 2.07 -8.85
CA MET A 121 -10.50 1.32 -9.79
C MET A 121 -11.33 0.48 -10.76
N ALA A 122 -12.35 -0.22 -10.27
CA ALA A 122 -13.26 -1.02 -11.10
C ALA A 122 -14.03 -0.16 -12.11
N ASN A 123 -14.30 1.10 -11.76
CA ASN A 123 -14.97 2.08 -12.62
C ASN A 123 -14.00 2.97 -13.42
N GLU A 124 -12.73 2.59 -13.56
CA GLU A 124 -11.72 3.33 -14.34
C GLU A 124 -11.44 4.77 -13.85
N ARG A 125 -11.89 5.14 -12.64
CA ARG A 125 -11.68 6.47 -12.01
C ARG A 125 -10.34 6.53 -11.27
N VAL A 126 -9.26 6.27 -11.99
CA VAL A 126 -7.91 6.01 -11.44
C VAL A 126 -7.37 7.16 -10.58
N GLY A 127 -7.59 8.41 -10.98
CA GLY A 127 -7.11 9.59 -10.23
C GLY A 127 -7.82 9.76 -8.88
N GLU A 128 -9.04 9.28 -8.75
CA GLU A 128 -9.81 9.35 -7.50
C GLU A 128 -9.47 8.17 -6.60
N ALA A 129 -9.29 6.98 -7.17
CA ALA A 129 -8.79 5.82 -6.47
C ALA A 129 -7.44 6.12 -5.78
N GLU A 130 -6.53 6.84 -6.45
CA GLU A 130 -5.26 7.27 -5.85
C GLU A 130 -5.46 8.04 -4.54
N ARG A 131 -6.41 8.99 -4.52
CA ARG A 131 -6.68 9.80 -3.32
C ARG A 131 -7.23 8.95 -2.19
N GLN A 132 -8.09 7.99 -2.53
CA GLN A 132 -8.70 7.09 -1.54
C GLN A 132 -7.68 6.11 -0.95
N PHE A 133 -6.79 5.51 -1.76
CA PHE A 133 -5.74 4.66 -1.22
C PHE A 133 -4.71 5.43 -0.38
N LYS A 134 -4.41 6.69 -0.73
CA LYS A 134 -3.58 7.55 0.13
C LYS A 134 -4.24 7.85 1.47
N LEU A 135 -5.52 8.21 1.45
CA LEU A 135 -6.30 8.41 2.68
C LEU A 135 -6.33 7.14 3.54
N ALA A 136 -6.45 5.97 2.91
CA ALA A 136 -6.41 4.70 3.62
C ALA A 136 -5.07 4.48 4.34
N LEU A 137 -3.96 4.79 3.66
CA LEU A 137 -2.60 4.66 4.22
C LEU A 137 -2.27 5.76 5.24
N GLU A 138 -2.84 6.95 5.12
CA GLU A 138 -2.73 8.01 6.14
C GLU A 138 -3.42 7.58 7.45
N ALA A 139 -4.55 6.86 7.35
CA ALA A 139 -5.28 6.36 8.50
C ALA A 139 -4.68 5.06 9.09
N ALA A 140 -4.23 4.14 8.23
CA ALA A 140 -3.60 2.86 8.61
C ALA A 140 -2.39 2.55 7.68
N PRO A 141 -1.18 3.03 8.02
CA PRO A 141 0.03 2.83 7.22
C PRO A 141 0.40 1.36 6.99
N GLU A 142 -0.03 0.47 7.89
CA GLU A 142 0.19 -0.97 7.83
C GLU A 142 -0.72 -1.70 6.83
N LEU A 143 -1.71 -1.02 6.24
CA LEU A 143 -2.68 -1.63 5.32
C LEU A 143 -2.04 -1.98 3.97
N ARG A 144 -1.37 -3.13 3.92
CA ARG A 144 -0.66 -3.66 2.73
C ARG A 144 -1.53 -3.69 1.47
N ALA A 145 -2.81 -4.04 1.61
CA ALA A 145 -3.75 -4.06 0.50
C ALA A 145 -3.91 -2.68 -0.15
N ALA A 146 -3.94 -1.60 0.64
CA ALA A 146 -3.98 -0.24 0.13
C ALA A 146 -2.65 0.16 -0.53
N ARG A 147 -1.51 -0.22 0.06
CA ARG A 147 -0.18 -0.01 -0.53
C ARG A 147 -0.05 -0.69 -1.90
N TYR A 148 -0.46 -1.95 -1.99
CA TYR A 148 -0.46 -2.74 -3.23
C TYR A 148 -1.34 -2.09 -4.30
N ASN A 149 -2.58 -1.72 -3.96
CA ASN A 149 -3.48 -1.08 -4.91
C ASN A 149 -2.99 0.32 -5.33
N LEU A 150 -2.35 1.08 -4.45
CA LEU A 150 -1.70 2.34 -4.80
C LEU A 150 -0.54 2.14 -5.79
N ALA A 151 0.25 1.06 -5.63
CA ALA A 151 1.26 0.69 -6.61
C ALA A 151 0.65 0.38 -7.98
N LEU A 152 -0.44 -0.39 -8.02
CA LEU A 152 -1.18 -0.66 -9.27
C LEU A 152 -1.72 0.61 -9.92
N VAL A 153 -2.24 1.56 -9.13
CA VAL A 153 -2.66 2.89 -9.60
C VAL A 153 -1.48 3.66 -10.22
N HIS A 154 -0.30 3.58 -9.62
CA HIS A 154 0.90 4.22 -10.17
C HIS A 154 1.33 3.57 -11.49
N LEU A 155 1.33 2.24 -11.59
CA LEU A 155 1.58 1.52 -12.84
C LEU A 155 0.61 1.92 -13.94
N LYS A 156 -0.69 1.94 -13.64
CA LYS A 156 -1.72 2.31 -14.62
C LYS A 156 -1.57 3.75 -15.13
N ARG A 157 -0.91 4.61 -14.35
CA ARG A 157 -0.60 6.01 -14.71
C ARG A 157 0.82 6.21 -15.22
N GLY A 158 1.56 5.13 -15.51
CA GLY A 158 2.95 5.18 -16.00
C GLY A 158 3.96 5.77 -15.01
N ARG A 159 3.60 5.86 -13.72
CA ARG A 159 4.45 6.42 -12.66
C ARG A 159 5.29 5.32 -12.01
N ASN A 160 6.16 4.71 -12.81
CA ASN A 160 6.88 3.48 -12.47
C ASN A 160 7.74 3.62 -11.21
N ASP A 161 8.47 4.73 -11.04
CA ASP A 161 9.31 4.94 -9.85
C ASP A 161 8.51 4.91 -8.54
N ARG A 162 7.30 5.50 -8.56
CA ARG A 162 6.41 5.48 -7.39
C ARG A 162 5.83 4.09 -7.13
N ALA A 163 5.54 3.33 -8.19
CA ALA A 163 5.10 1.95 -8.03
C ALA A 163 6.22 1.08 -7.46
N LEU A 164 7.45 1.24 -7.96
CA LEU A 164 8.63 0.50 -7.51
C LEU A 164 8.88 0.72 -6.02
N ALA A 165 8.91 1.96 -5.54
CA ALA A 165 9.12 2.23 -4.11
C ALA A 165 8.11 1.49 -3.21
N LEU A 166 6.82 1.50 -3.57
CA LEU A 166 5.79 0.81 -2.80
C LEU A 166 5.91 -0.73 -2.89
N LEU A 167 6.35 -1.26 -4.04
CA LEU A 167 6.51 -2.70 -4.26
C LEU A 167 7.80 -3.23 -3.62
N GLU A 168 8.83 -2.41 -3.52
CA GLU A 168 10.05 -2.70 -2.73
C GLU A 168 9.71 -2.88 -1.26
N GLU A 169 8.90 -1.99 -0.67
CA GLU A 169 8.40 -2.15 0.70
C GLU A 169 7.62 -3.46 0.87
N LEU A 170 6.68 -3.75 -0.04
CA LEU A 170 5.85 -4.97 0.03
C LEU A 170 6.67 -6.25 -0.11
N THR A 171 7.65 -6.26 -1.01
CA THR A 171 8.51 -7.44 -1.24
C THR A 171 9.59 -7.59 -0.16
N ALA A 172 10.02 -6.51 0.50
CA ALA A 172 10.86 -6.61 1.69
C ALA A 172 10.10 -7.23 2.87
N GLU A 173 8.82 -6.90 3.01
CA GLU A 173 7.96 -7.41 4.08
C GLU A 173 7.49 -8.85 3.83
N ARG A 174 7.16 -9.18 2.59
CA ARG A 174 6.73 -10.52 2.17
C ARG A 174 7.50 -10.97 0.93
N PRO A 175 8.72 -11.49 1.10
CA PRO A 175 9.61 -11.82 -0.03
C PRO A 175 9.13 -12.99 -0.88
N THR A 176 8.19 -13.80 -0.38
CA THR A 176 7.65 -14.99 -1.05
C THR A 176 6.22 -14.80 -1.56
N ASP A 177 5.66 -13.60 -1.49
CA ASP A 177 4.32 -13.33 -2.03
C ASP A 177 4.38 -13.20 -3.55
N ALA A 178 3.85 -14.21 -4.25
CA ALA A 178 3.91 -14.29 -5.71
C ALA A 178 3.24 -13.08 -6.40
N ASP A 179 2.16 -12.54 -5.84
CA ASP A 179 1.45 -11.41 -6.43
C ASP A 179 2.23 -10.10 -6.25
N PHE A 180 2.92 -9.91 -5.12
CA PHE A 180 3.84 -8.78 -4.94
C PHE A 180 5.05 -8.87 -5.85
N LEU A 181 5.67 -10.05 -5.98
CA LEU A 181 6.78 -10.30 -6.89
C LEU A 181 6.38 -10.03 -8.35
N PHE A 182 5.20 -10.48 -8.77
CA PHE A 182 4.69 -10.22 -10.10
C PHE A 182 4.41 -8.74 -10.36
N ALA A 183 3.78 -8.03 -9.42
CA ALA A 183 3.55 -6.59 -9.57
C ALA A 183 4.88 -5.81 -9.63
N HIS A 184 5.88 -6.21 -8.83
CA HIS A 184 7.23 -5.67 -8.89
C HIS A 184 7.88 -5.91 -10.26
N GLY A 185 7.79 -7.14 -10.78
CA GLY A 185 8.24 -7.46 -12.14
C GLY A 185 7.58 -6.59 -13.22
N ASN A 186 6.26 -6.36 -13.12
CA ASN A 186 5.57 -5.46 -14.07
C ASN A 186 6.03 -4.00 -13.97
N ALA A 187 6.35 -3.53 -12.75
CA ALA A 187 6.87 -2.19 -12.54
C ALA A 187 8.24 -2.01 -13.18
N LEU A 188 9.14 -2.98 -12.97
CA LEU A 188 10.47 -3.02 -13.58
C LEU A 188 10.38 -3.10 -15.11
N PHE A 189 9.48 -3.94 -15.63
CA PHE A 189 9.26 -4.09 -17.07
C PHE A 189 8.81 -2.76 -17.71
N GLN A 190 7.83 -2.07 -17.09
CA GLN A 190 7.38 -0.76 -17.60
C GLN A 190 8.46 0.33 -17.48
N ALA A 191 9.39 0.18 -16.54
CA ALA A 191 10.58 1.03 -16.43
C ALA A 191 11.73 0.61 -17.37
N ALA A 192 11.51 -0.34 -18.28
CA ALA A 192 12.52 -0.92 -19.18
C ALA A 192 13.72 -1.57 -18.47
N ARG A 193 13.56 -1.95 -17.19
CA ARG A 193 14.56 -2.69 -16.39
C ARG A 193 14.34 -4.18 -16.58
N PHE A 194 14.55 -4.67 -17.80
CA PHE A 194 14.09 -5.98 -18.24
C PHE A 194 14.74 -7.15 -17.49
N ASP A 195 16.04 -7.09 -17.20
CA ASP A 195 16.74 -8.16 -16.48
C ASP A 195 16.23 -8.31 -15.05
N GLU A 196 15.99 -7.18 -14.39
CA GLU A 196 15.43 -7.16 -13.03
C GLU A 196 13.97 -7.63 -13.05
N ALA A 197 13.20 -7.25 -14.07
CA ALA A 197 11.84 -7.73 -14.25
C ALA A 197 11.82 -9.26 -14.42
N ALA A 198 12.71 -9.83 -15.24
CA ALA A 198 12.87 -11.26 -15.43
C ALA A 198 13.16 -11.96 -14.08
N ASN A 199 14.08 -11.43 -13.27
CA ASN A 199 14.38 -11.98 -11.95
C ASN A 199 13.15 -12.00 -11.03
N ARG A 200 12.35 -10.93 -11.01
CA ARG A 200 11.12 -10.88 -10.19
C ARG A 200 10.01 -11.80 -10.70
N PHE A 201 9.84 -11.93 -12.01
CA PHE A 201 8.89 -12.89 -12.57
C PHE A 201 9.31 -14.34 -12.33
N ALA A 202 10.60 -14.65 -12.44
CA ALA A 202 11.13 -15.97 -12.10
C ALA A 202 10.89 -16.30 -10.61
N ALA A 203 11.20 -15.38 -9.70
CA ALA A 203 10.91 -15.54 -8.28
C ALA A 203 9.41 -15.77 -8.02
N ALA A 204 8.51 -15.07 -8.73
CA ALA A 204 7.07 -15.30 -8.61
C ALA A 204 6.66 -16.72 -9.07
N LEU A 205 7.33 -17.27 -10.08
CA LEU A 205 7.10 -18.64 -10.57
C LEU A 205 7.67 -19.70 -9.63
N ASP A 206 8.76 -19.42 -8.92
CA ASP A 206 9.28 -20.31 -7.89
C ASP A 206 8.26 -20.51 -6.75
N GLN A 207 7.48 -19.47 -6.43
CA GLN A 207 6.42 -19.52 -5.42
C GLN A 207 5.10 -20.08 -5.98
N ARG A 208 4.79 -19.79 -7.24
CA ARG A 208 3.57 -20.23 -7.91
C ARG A 208 3.87 -20.67 -9.36
N PRO A 209 4.23 -21.94 -9.59
CA PRO A 209 4.68 -22.42 -10.91
C PRO A 209 3.64 -22.32 -12.02
N ASP A 210 2.34 -22.32 -11.69
CA ASP A 210 1.23 -22.18 -12.63
C ASP A 210 0.83 -20.72 -12.90
N PHE A 211 1.62 -19.74 -12.42
CA PHE A 211 1.31 -18.32 -12.57
C PHE A 211 1.53 -17.81 -14.00
N LYS A 212 0.58 -18.12 -14.89
CA LYS A 212 0.62 -17.80 -16.33
C LYS A 212 1.00 -16.34 -16.64
N ARG A 213 0.52 -15.38 -15.84
CA ARG A 213 0.83 -13.95 -16.02
C ARG A 213 2.32 -13.66 -15.78
N ALA A 214 2.92 -14.28 -14.77
CA ALA A 214 4.35 -14.14 -14.50
C ALA A 214 5.20 -14.86 -15.54
N ALA A 215 4.81 -16.06 -15.99
CA ALA A 215 5.49 -16.78 -17.07
C ALA A 215 5.51 -15.98 -18.38
N PHE A 216 4.38 -15.36 -18.74
CA PHE A 216 4.30 -14.47 -19.89
C PHE A 216 5.18 -13.22 -19.71
N GLY A 217 5.18 -12.62 -18.51
CA GLY A 217 6.04 -11.49 -18.15
C GLY A 217 7.53 -11.82 -18.24
N LEU A 218 7.94 -13.00 -17.77
CA LEU A 218 9.31 -13.50 -17.84
C LEU A 218 9.80 -13.60 -19.29
N ALA A 219 9.01 -14.27 -20.15
CA ALA A 219 9.37 -14.45 -21.55
C ALA A 219 9.48 -13.12 -22.30
N ARG A 220 8.56 -12.18 -22.04
CA ARG A 220 8.67 -10.81 -22.56
C ARG A 220 9.90 -10.07 -22.06
N SER A 221 10.22 -10.20 -20.78
CA SER A 221 11.37 -9.52 -20.19
C SER A 221 12.67 -9.97 -20.84
N TYR A 222 12.86 -11.28 -21.03
CA TYR A 222 14.03 -11.78 -21.77
C TYR A 222 14.06 -11.28 -23.22
N GLN A 223 12.91 -11.26 -23.90
CA GLN A 223 12.85 -10.80 -25.28
C GLN A 223 13.21 -9.32 -25.44
N GLU A 224 12.62 -8.44 -24.63
CA GLU A 224 12.90 -6.99 -24.68
C GLU A 224 14.30 -6.65 -24.13
N GLY A 225 14.84 -7.48 -23.23
CA GLY A 225 16.22 -7.39 -22.75
C GLY A 225 17.28 -7.89 -23.75
N GLY A 226 16.87 -8.43 -24.90
CA GLY A 226 17.79 -8.96 -25.92
C GLY A 226 18.34 -10.36 -25.62
N HIS A 227 17.84 -11.03 -24.58
CA HIS A 227 18.25 -12.37 -24.17
C HIS A 227 17.54 -13.44 -24.98
N ARG A 228 17.88 -13.53 -26.27
CA ARG A 228 17.19 -14.35 -27.27
C ARG A 228 16.95 -15.80 -26.83
N ASP A 229 18.00 -16.51 -26.43
CA ASP A 229 17.92 -17.93 -26.08
C ASP A 229 17.03 -18.15 -24.85
N GLN A 230 17.16 -17.29 -23.84
CA GLN A 230 16.33 -17.33 -22.64
C GLN A 230 14.86 -17.00 -22.97
N ALA A 231 14.62 -16.06 -23.89
CA ALA A 231 13.29 -15.73 -24.37
C ALA A 231 12.64 -16.90 -25.10
N MET A 232 13.36 -17.59 -25.99
CA MET A 232 12.86 -18.78 -26.68
C MET A 232 12.50 -19.89 -25.69
N ALA A 233 13.38 -20.18 -24.73
CA ALA A 233 13.13 -21.16 -23.69
C ALA A 233 11.90 -20.79 -22.84
N ALA A 234 11.79 -19.51 -22.44
CA ALA A 234 10.69 -19.02 -21.62
C ALA A 234 9.34 -19.03 -22.38
N TRP A 235 9.33 -18.67 -23.66
CA TRP A 235 8.11 -18.79 -24.48
C TRP A 235 7.68 -20.24 -24.66
N GLY A 236 8.64 -21.15 -24.87
CA GLY A 236 8.38 -22.58 -24.91
C GLY A 236 7.83 -23.12 -23.59
N ALA A 237 8.37 -22.68 -22.45
CA ALA A 237 7.88 -23.03 -21.13
C ALA A 237 6.45 -22.49 -20.88
N TYR A 238 6.18 -21.24 -21.26
CA TYR A 238 4.83 -20.66 -21.18
C TYR A 238 3.81 -21.46 -21.99
N LEU A 239 4.16 -21.89 -23.20
CA LEU A 239 3.27 -22.69 -24.05
C LEU A 239 2.98 -24.09 -23.50
N LYS A 240 3.81 -24.62 -22.60
CA LYS A 240 3.50 -25.86 -21.86
C LYS A 240 2.49 -25.62 -20.73
N LEU A 241 2.42 -24.40 -20.19
CA LEU A 241 1.46 -23.99 -19.16
C LEU A 241 0.10 -23.56 -19.75
N ASP A 242 0.13 -22.96 -20.94
CA ASP A 242 -1.04 -22.43 -21.63
C ASP A 242 -0.84 -22.45 -23.14
N ASP A 243 -1.57 -23.34 -23.82
CA ASP A 243 -1.51 -23.51 -25.27
C ASP A 243 -2.78 -23.03 -25.98
N SER A 244 -3.86 -22.72 -25.28
CA SER A 244 -5.18 -22.49 -25.89
C SER A 244 -5.66 -21.04 -25.78
N SER A 245 -5.07 -20.22 -24.91
CA SER A 245 -5.50 -18.84 -24.73
C SER A 245 -5.06 -17.89 -25.85
N SER A 246 -5.61 -16.67 -25.85
CA SER A 246 -5.14 -15.59 -26.73
C SER A 246 -3.68 -15.19 -26.46
N TRP A 247 -3.20 -15.38 -25.22
CA TRP A 247 -1.81 -15.19 -24.87
C TRP A 247 -0.92 -16.30 -25.45
N ALA A 248 -1.41 -17.54 -25.54
CA ALA A 248 -0.73 -18.63 -26.24
C ALA A 248 -0.50 -18.32 -27.73
N ALA A 249 -1.48 -17.72 -28.41
CA ALA A 249 -1.31 -17.26 -29.79
C ALA A 249 -0.19 -16.21 -29.92
N THR A 250 -0.12 -15.26 -28.97
CA THR A 250 0.94 -14.25 -28.92
C THR A 250 2.31 -14.88 -28.64
N ALA A 251 2.39 -15.81 -27.69
CA ALA A 251 3.62 -16.53 -27.37
C ALA A 251 4.16 -17.32 -28.57
N ARG A 252 3.31 -18.03 -29.31
CA ARG A 252 3.70 -18.73 -30.55
C ARG A 252 4.25 -17.78 -31.61
N ARG A 253 3.62 -16.61 -31.80
CA ARG A 253 4.08 -15.62 -32.77
C ARG A 253 5.47 -15.08 -32.38
N ASN A 254 5.66 -14.75 -31.11
CA ASN A 254 6.93 -14.25 -30.60
C ASN A 254 8.04 -15.32 -30.72
N LEU A 255 7.74 -16.58 -30.35
CA LEU A 255 8.67 -17.68 -30.47
C LEU A 255 9.10 -17.93 -31.93
N ARG A 256 8.15 -17.94 -32.88
CA ARG A 256 8.48 -18.10 -34.31
C ARG A 256 9.40 -16.99 -34.81
N LYS A 257 9.09 -15.73 -34.47
CA LYS A 257 9.94 -14.59 -34.83
C LYS A 257 11.39 -14.78 -34.33
N LEU A 258 11.53 -15.21 -33.08
CA LEU A 258 12.84 -15.53 -32.48
C LEU A 258 13.48 -16.82 -33.03
N GLN A 259 12.81 -17.62 -33.83
CA GLN A 259 13.41 -18.76 -34.53
C GLN A 259 13.88 -18.35 -35.92
N ASP A 260 13.07 -17.55 -36.62
CA ASP A 260 13.32 -17.14 -37.99
C ASP A 260 14.56 -16.23 -38.11
N GLU A 261 14.80 -15.33 -37.14
CA GLU A 261 16.01 -14.48 -37.17
C GLU A 261 17.30 -15.26 -36.78
N THR A 262 17.21 -16.54 -36.42
CA THR A 262 18.38 -17.41 -36.12
C THR A 262 18.87 -18.10 -37.39
N GLY A 263 18.04 -18.15 -38.43
CA GLY A 263 18.34 -18.77 -39.72
C GLY A 263 18.92 -17.80 -40.77
N GLN A 264 19.19 -16.55 -40.40
CA GLN A 264 19.84 -15.52 -41.23
C GLN A 264 21.24 -15.22 -40.67
#